data_AF-A0A5J4PFW6-F1
#
_entry.id   AF-A0A5J4PFW6-F1
#
_cell.length_a   1.000
_cell.length_b   1.000
_cell.length_c   1.000
_cell.angle_alpha   90.00
_cell.angle_beta   90.00
_cell.angle_gamma   90.00
#
_symmetry.space_group_name_H-M   'P 1'
#
loop_
_entity.id
_entity.type
_entity.pdbx_description
1 polymer ?
#
loop_
_entity_poly.entity_id
_entity_poly.type
_entity_poly.pdbx_seq_one_letter_code
_entity_poly.pdbx_strand_id
1 'polypeptide(L)'
;AGREVYLIPVHTPSFVGSMVSGYDIAVKDFVSYFAQSEGKVNGKINLITGWVNPGDVTELKSLLAEMHVEATVLFEIETFDSPLMPDGNHVSHGETTIEDLRSTANAIGTIALNRYEGGKAATYLEEEFDVPAIIGPTPIGIRNTDTFLQNVKKMTGKAIPESLVRKRGVAVDALTDLVHMFLTSKKVAIFGNPDLVIGLVEFCLDLEMQPVLLLLGDDNTNYAKDPRVKALQEGVDFNMEIVTNADLWELENRIKNEG
;
A
#
# COMPACT_ATOMS: atom_id res chain seq x y z
N ALA A 1 -7.55 -3.39 37.61
CA ALA A 1 -7.23 -4.73 37.08
C ALA A 1 -5.88 -4.65 36.38
N GLY A 2 -4.98 -5.62 36.59
CA GLY A 2 -3.56 -5.58 36.19
C GLY A 2 -3.32 -5.71 34.69
N ARG A 3 -3.77 -4.73 33.90
CA ARG A 3 -3.44 -4.64 32.47
C ARG A 3 -2.01 -4.12 32.33
N GLU A 4 -1.20 -4.85 31.59
CA GLU A 4 0.13 -4.38 31.17
C GLU A 4 -0.04 -3.23 30.17
N VAL A 5 0.72 -2.15 30.39
CA VAL A 5 0.66 -0.94 29.57
C VAL A 5 2.04 -0.69 29.01
N TYR A 6 2.12 -0.59 27.68
CA TYR A 6 3.34 -0.24 26.96
C TYR A 6 3.31 1.24 26.58
N LEU A 7 4.41 1.94 26.80
CA LEU A 7 4.61 3.33 26.41
C LEU A 7 5.74 3.37 25.39
N ILE A 8 5.39 3.65 24.13
CA ILE A 8 6.32 3.67 23.01
C ILE A 8 6.44 5.12 22.53
N PRO A 9 7.57 5.80 22.78
CA PRO A 9 7.80 7.12 22.24
C PRO A 9 8.10 7.03 20.74
N VAL A 10 7.31 7.71 19.91
CA VAL A 10 7.52 7.80 18.46
C VAL A 10 7.78 9.26 18.11
N HIS A 11 8.90 9.55 17.45
CA HIS A 11 9.29 10.93 17.14
C HIS A 11 8.80 11.35 15.74
N THR A 12 7.62 11.98 15.68
CA THR A 12 6.97 12.43 14.44
C THR A 12 6.72 13.95 14.43
N PRO A 13 7.78 14.78 14.30
CA PRO A 13 7.62 16.23 14.25
C PRO A 13 6.88 16.64 12.98
N SER A 14 5.82 17.43 13.11
CA SER A 14 4.96 17.82 11.98
C SER A 14 5.63 18.73 10.94
N PHE A 15 6.83 19.24 11.22
CA PHE A 15 7.63 20.08 10.32
C PHE A 15 8.66 19.29 9.50
N VAL A 16 8.64 17.96 9.56
CA VAL A 16 9.50 17.07 8.75
C VAL A 16 8.63 16.05 8.03
N GLY A 17 8.60 16.09 6.70
CA GLY A 17 7.79 15.16 5.91
C GLY A 17 6.30 15.44 6.02
N SER A 18 5.51 14.38 6.13
CA SER A 18 4.05 14.43 6.18
C SER A 18 3.47 13.30 7.04
N MET A 19 2.15 13.12 6.97
CA MET A 19 1.47 11.97 7.57
C MET A 19 2.02 10.62 7.06
N VAL A 20 2.49 10.58 5.80
CA VAL A 20 3.11 9.40 5.17
C VAL A 20 4.37 8.98 5.94
N SER A 21 5.32 9.90 6.11
CA SER A 21 6.55 9.62 6.86
C SER A 21 6.29 9.34 8.33
N GLY A 22 5.29 10.01 8.93
CA GLY A 22 4.87 9.76 10.30
C GLY A 22 4.36 8.33 10.50
N TYR A 23 3.51 7.86 9.58
CA TYR A 23 2.99 6.50 9.57
C TYR A 23 4.13 5.46 9.46
N ASP A 24 5.03 5.63 8.50
CA ASP A 24 6.16 4.72 8.27
C ASP A 24 7.14 4.65 9.45
N ILE A 25 7.39 5.78 10.13
CA ILE A 25 8.15 5.82 11.38
C ILE A 25 7.39 5.05 12.48
N ALA A 26 6.09 5.31 12.63
CA ALA A 26 5.28 4.66 13.65
C ALA A 26 5.23 3.13 13.47
N VAL A 27 5.00 2.62 12.26
CA VAL A 27 5.01 1.17 11.99
C VAL A 27 6.38 0.59 12.37
N LYS A 28 7.48 1.22 11.92
CA LYS A 28 8.83 0.75 12.23
C LYS A 28 9.12 0.76 13.73
N ASP A 29 8.73 1.82 14.45
CA ASP A 29 8.98 1.92 15.89
C ASP A 29 8.19 0.87 16.69
N PHE A 30 6.91 0.65 16.36
CA PHE A 30 6.09 -0.40 16.97
C PHE A 30 6.67 -1.79 16.70
N VAL A 31 7.02 -2.09 15.44
CA VAL A 31 7.63 -3.37 15.08
C VAL A 31 8.96 -3.54 15.81
N SER A 32 9.85 -2.55 15.78
CA SER A 32 11.15 -2.64 16.44
C SER A 32 11.07 -2.78 17.96
N TYR A 33 10.01 -2.28 18.57
CA TYR A 33 9.82 -2.38 20.01
C TYR A 33 9.33 -3.78 20.43
N PHE A 34 8.44 -4.39 19.65
CA PHE A 34 7.78 -5.63 20.03
C PHE A 34 8.35 -6.89 19.39
N ALA A 35 8.93 -6.81 18.18
CA ALA A 35 9.36 -7.97 17.43
C ALA A 35 10.34 -8.84 18.23
N GLN A 36 10.06 -10.14 18.30
CA GLN A 36 10.84 -11.11 19.07
C GLN A 36 11.04 -12.36 18.22
N SER A 37 12.30 -12.74 17.99
CA SER A 37 12.60 -14.00 17.34
C SER A 37 12.47 -15.15 18.34
N GLU A 38 11.68 -16.15 17.98
CA GLU A 38 11.53 -17.40 18.73
C GLU A 38 12.33 -18.54 18.05
N GLY A 39 13.10 -18.24 17.00
CA GLY A 39 13.88 -19.20 16.24
C GLY A 39 13.05 -20.18 15.41
N LYS A 40 11.73 -19.94 15.25
CA LYS A 40 10.84 -20.78 14.45
C LYS A 40 9.87 -19.93 13.64
N VAL A 41 9.76 -20.23 12.34
CA VAL A 41 8.79 -19.58 11.45
C VAL A 41 7.36 -19.96 11.83
N ASN A 42 6.49 -18.95 11.95
CA ASN A 42 5.09 -19.07 12.41
C ASN A 42 4.08 -19.47 11.31
N GLY A 43 4.53 -19.54 10.04
CA GLY A 43 3.71 -19.95 8.91
C GLY A 43 2.85 -18.84 8.28
N LYS A 44 2.94 -17.60 8.77
CA LYS A 44 2.24 -16.42 8.26
C LYS A 44 3.20 -15.49 7.51
N ILE A 45 2.69 -14.63 6.65
CA ILE A 45 3.43 -13.45 6.17
C ILE A 45 3.08 -12.23 7.01
N ASN A 46 3.97 -11.24 7.10
CA ASN A 46 3.58 -9.90 7.52
C ASN A 46 3.04 -9.14 6.30
N LEU A 47 1.92 -8.45 6.45
CA LEU A 47 1.39 -7.54 5.44
C LEU A 47 1.29 -6.14 6.02
N ILE A 48 2.00 -5.19 5.41
CA ILE A 48 1.90 -3.77 5.75
C ILE A 48 1.18 -3.05 4.61
N THR A 49 -0.05 -2.62 4.88
CA THR A 49 -0.95 -2.11 3.84
C THR A 49 -0.68 -0.67 3.44
N GLY A 50 0.01 0.10 4.30
CA GLY A 50 0.12 1.55 4.17
C GLY A 50 -1.22 2.26 4.40
N TRP A 51 -1.41 3.43 3.80
CA TRP A 51 -2.61 4.23 4.01
C TRP A 51 -3.72 3.83 3.04
N VAL A 52 -4.61 2.95 3.49
CA VAL A 52 -5.71 2.39 2.71
C VAL A 52 -7.05 2.55 3.45
N ASN A 53 -8.17 2.27 2.77
CA ASN A 53 -9.48 2.26 3.40
C ASN A 53 -9.77 0.89 4.05
N PRO A 54 -10.72 0.79 4.99
CA PRO A 54 -11.12 -0.49 5.60
C PRO A 54 -11.51 -1.55 4.57
N GLY A 55 -12.28 -1.17 3.54
CA GLY A 55 -12.67 -2.08 2.46
C GLY A 55 -11.50 -2.61 1.62
N ASP A 56 -10.42 -1.82 1.48
CA ASP A 56 -9.21 -2.27 0.81
C ASP A 56 -8.52 -3.36 1.65
N VAL A 57 -8.51 -3.22 2.98
CA VAL A 57 -7.98 -4.26 3.90
C VAL A 57 -8.82 -5.54 3.81
N THR A 58 -10.14 -5.43 3.75
CA THR A 58 -11.05 -6.58 3.55
C THR A 58 -10.73 -7.30 2.24
N GLU A 59 -10.58 -6.58 1.13
CA GLU A 59 -10.25 -7.20 -0.17
C GLU A 59 -8.87 -7.85 -0.15
N LEU A 60 -7.85 -7.20 0.44
CA LEU A 60 -6.51 -7.79 0.59
C LEU A 60 -6.55 -9.10 1.38
N LYS A 61 -7.27 -9.13 2.51
CA LYS A 61 -7.48 -10.37 3.28
C LYS A 61 -8.23 -11.42 2.47
N SER A 62 -9.23 -11.04 1.68
CA SER A 62 -9.97 -11.94 0.79
C SER A 62 -9.06 -12.60 -0.24
N LEU A 63 -8.22 -11.82 -0.92
CA LEU A 63 -7.23 -12.32 -1.89
C LEU A 63 -6.27 -13.33 -1.26
N LEU A 64 -5.75 -13.02 -0.06
CA LEU A 64 -4.87 -13.93 0.68
C LEU A 64 -5.60 -15.20 1.11
N ALA A 65 -6.83 -15.08 1.61
CA ALA A 65 -7.66 -16.21 2.02
C ALA A 65 -7.98 -17.16 0.85
N GLU A 66 -8.24 -16.63 -0.35
CA GLU A 66 -8.41 -17.45 -1.57
C GLU A 66 -7.15 -18.24 -1.93
N MET A 67 -5.97 -17.66 -1.71
CA MET A 67 -4.68 -18.37 -1.85
C MET A 67 -4.35 -19.26 -0.64
N HIS A 68 -5.25 -19.37 0.34
CA HIS A 68 -5.04 -20.02 1.63
C HIS A 68 -3.82 -19.50 2.40
N VAL A 69 -3.44 -18.23 2.22
CA VAL A 69 -2.32 -17.57 2.91
C VAL A 69 -2.83 -16.90 4.17
N GLU A 70 -2.20 -17.21 5.31
CA GLU A 70 -2.42 -16.45 6.55
C GLU A 70 -1.44 -15.28 6.61
N ALA A 71 -1.93 -14.13 7.05
CA ALA A 71 -1.13 -12.94 7.21
C ALA A 71 -1.40 -12.25 8.55
N THR A 72 -0.33 -11.72 9.14
CA THR A 72 -0.41 -10.71 10.17
C THR A 72 -0.49 -9.35 9.47
N VAL A 73 -1.69 -8.77 9.42
CA VAL A 73 -1.90 -7.42 8.88
C VAL A 73 -1.55 -6.40 9.96
N LEU A 74 -0.53 -5.57 9.71
CA LEU A 74 -0.06 -4.57 10.67
C LEU A 74 -0.86 -3.28 10.56
N PHE A 75 -1.28 -2.76 11.71
CA PHE A 75 -2.20 -1.62 11.84
C PHE A 75 -3.49 -1.84 11.04
N GLU A 76 -4.07 -3.01 11.27
CA GLU A 76 -5.32 -3.46 10.69
C GLU A 76 -6.48 -2.53 11.08
N ILE A 77 -7.35 -2.15 10.12
CA ILE A 77 -8.44 -1.16 10.32
C ILE A 77 -9.80 -1.57 9.73
N GLU A 78 -10.02 -2.84 9.36
CA GLU A 78 -11.28 -3.32 8.77
C GLU A 78 -12.51 -2.96 9.61
N THR A 79 -12.38 -2.97 10.94
CA THR A 79 -13.49 -2.65 11.85
C THR A 79 -13.91 -1.18 11.83
N PHE A 80 -13.17 -0.29 11.16
CA PHE A 80 -13.57 1.11 11.02
C PHE A 80 -14.77 1.28 10.08
N ASP A 81 -15.17 0.21 9.39
CA ASP A 81 -16.45 0.09 8.68
C ASP A 81 -17.50 -0.72 9.48
N SER A 82 -17.58 -0.49 10.79
CA SER A 82 -18.51 -1.21 11.67
C SER A 82 -19.97 -0.83 11.39
N PRO A 83 -20.90 -1.82 11.28
CA PRO A 83 -22.31 -1.54 11.07
C PRO A 83 -22.96 -0.92 12.32
N LEU A 84 -24.00 -0.11 12.10
CA LEU A 84 -24.90 0.30 13.18
C LEU A 84 -25.88 -0.84 13.48
N MET A 85 -25.72 -1.46 14.64
CA MET A 85 -26.56 -2.58 15.06
C MET A 85 -27.64 -2.12 16.06
N PRO A 86 -28.83 -2.77 16.09
CA PRO A 86 -29.93 -2.37 16.99
C PRO A 86 -29.61 -2.42 18.48
N ASP A 87 -28.63 -3.23 18.88
CA ASP A 87 -28.17 -3.41 20.26
C ASP A 87 -27.18 -2.34 20.73
N GLY A 88 -26.71 -1.45 19.84
CA GLY A 88 -25.92 -0.27 20.18
C GLY A 88 -24.72 -0.04 19.25
N ASN A 89 -23.91 0.96 19.61
CA ASN A 89 -22.70 1.27 18.85
C ASN A 89 -21.57 0.30 19.23
N HIS A 90 -21.12 -0.49 18.25
CA HIS A 90 -19.85 -1.20 18.34
C HIS A 90 -18.69 -0.20 18.38
N VAL A 91 -17.67 -0.48 19.19
CA VAL A 91 -16.45 0.32 19.24
C VAL A 91 -15.48 -0.25 18.21
N SER A 92 -15.22 0.51 17.15
CA SER A 92 -14.20 0.17 16.16
C SER A 92 -12.80 0.26 16.77
N HIS A 93 -11.99 -0.77 16.57
CA HIS A 93 -10.59 -0.82 16.96
C HIS A 93 -9.79 -1.68 15.99
N GLY A 94 -8.50 -1.39 15.83
CA GLY A 94 -7.64 -2.28 15.03
C GLY A 94 -7.49 -3.66 15.68
N GLU A 95 -7.35 -4.70 14.86
CA GLU A 95 -7.27 -6.10 15.32
C GLU A 95 -5.84 -6.61 15.52
N THR A 96 -4.82 -5.86 15.12
CA THR A 96 -3.41 -6.27 15.32
C THR A 96 -3.10 -6.33 16.82
N THR A 97 -2.84 -7.53 17.34
CA THR A 97 -2.53 -7.72 18.76
C THR A 97 -1.05 -7.48 19.06
N ILE A 98 -0.70 -7.36 20.35
CA ILE A 98 0.71 -7.31 20.78
C ILE A 98 1.42 -8.63 20.45
N GLU A 99 0.71 -9.75 20.52
CA GLU A 99 1.24 -11.05 20.16
C GLU A 99 1.57 -11.13 18.66
N ASP A 100 0.69 -10.56 17.83
CA ASP A 100 0.95 -10.42 16.39
C ASP A 100 2.21 -9.60 16.13
N LEU A 101 2.38 -8.46 16.82
CA LEU A 101 3.57 -7.62 16.71
C LEU A 101 4.85 -8.34 17.15
N ARG A 102 4.81 -9.10 18.25
CA ARG A 102 5.93 -9.95 18.69
C ARG A 102 6.31 -10.99 17.65
N SER A 103 5.30 -11.61 17.05
CA SER A 103 5.47 -12.68 16.07
C SER A 103 5.97 -12.20 14.70
N THR A 104 6.05 -10.88 14.45
CA THR A 104 6.50 -10.35 13.14
C THR A 104 7.90 -10.81 12.74
N ALA A 105 8.82 -10.97 13.69
CA ALA A 105 10.17 -11.50 13.47
C ALA A 105 10.20 -13.00 13.10
N ASN A 106 9.06 -13.69 13.20
CA ASN A 106 8.93 -15.12 12.92
C ASN A 106 8.11 -15.39 11.65
N ALA A 107 7.77 -14.36 10.87
CA ALA A 107 7.03 -14.54 9.62
C ALA A 107 7.86 -15.26 8.55
N ILE A 108 7.18 -15.88 7.57
CA ILE A 108 7.81 -16.40 6.34
C ILE A 108 8.54 -15.27 5.58
N GLY A 109 7.98 -14.07 5.64
CA GLY A 109 8.50 -12.87 5.03
C GLY A 109 7.55 -11.70 5.23
N THR A 110 7.99 -10.51 4.85
CA THR A 110 7.23 -9.26 4.96
C THR A 110 6.92 -8.71 3.58
N ILE A 111 5.66 -8.39 3.32
CA ILE A 111 5.23 -7.64 2.14
C ILE A 111 4.73 -6.27 2.61
N ALA A 112 5.44 -5.21 2.25
CA ALA A 112 4.95 -3.84 2.41
C ALA A 112 4.41 -3.37 1.07
N LEU A 113 3.13 -2.97 1.00
CA LEU A 113 2.51 -2.57 -0.26
C LEU A 113 3.06 -1.23 -0.77
N ASN A 114 3.43 -0.34 0.14
CA ASN A 114 3.90 1.01 -0.15
C ASN A 114 5.35 1.18 0.30
N ARG A 115 6.17 1.87 -0.51
CA ARG A 115 7.58 2.15 -0.17
C ARG A 115 7.71 3.12 1.00
N TYR A 116 6.85 4.13 1.02
CA TYR A 116 6.91 5.23 1.97
C TYR A 116 5.94 5.07 3.15
N GLU A 117 5.19 3.96 3.21
CA GLU A 117 4.18 3.68 4.25
C GLU A 117 4.32 2.24 4.77
N GLY A 118 5.50 1.86 5.27
CA GLY A 118 5.78 0.51 5.75
C GLY A 118 7.12 -0.06 5.32
N GLY A 119 7.76 0.55 4.31
CA GLY A 119 9.06 0.12 3.81
C GLY A 119 10.13 0.06 4.90
N LYS A 120 10.15 1.03 5.83
CA LYS A 120 11.14 1.02 6.93
C LYS A 120 10.98 -0.18 7.85
N ALA A 121 9.75 -0.56 8.17
CA ALA A 121 9.49 -1.71 9.03
C ALA A 121 9.85 -3.03 8.33
N ALA A 122 9.56 -3.13 7.03
CA ALA A 122 9.96 -4.29 6.23
C ALA A 122 11.49 -4.43 6.16
N THR A 123 12.21 -3.35 5.88
CA THR A 123 13.69 -3.32 5.87
C THR A 123 14.26 -3.63 7.25
N TYR A 124 13.69 -3.07 8.32
CA TYR A 124 14.11 -3.37 9.69
C TYR A 124 13.99 -4.86 10.03
N LEU A 125 12.87 -5.50 9.66
CA LEU A 125 12.68 -6.94 9.88
C LEU A 125 13.65 -7.80 9.06
N GLU A 126 13.99 -7.36 7.85
CA GLU A 126 14.98 -8.04 7.00
C GLU A 126 16.39 -7.91 7.59
N GLU A 127 16.79 -6.72 8.02
CA GLU A 127 18.14 -6.45 8.54
C GLU A 127 18.39 -7.07 9.93
N GLU A 128 17.41 -6.99 10.84
CA GLU A 128 17.59 -7.42 12.23
C GLU A 128 17.20 -8.87 12.50
N PHE A 129 16.28 -9.43 11.69
CA PHE A 129 15.71 -10.76 11.93
C PHE A 129 15.81 -11.71 10.74
N ASP A 130 16.47 -11.30 9.65
CA ASP A 130 16.59 -12.08 8.40
C ASP A 130 15.23 -12.47 7.79
N VAL A 131 14.17 -11.70 8.07
CA VAL A 131 12.82 -11.93 7.51
C VAL A 131 12.76 -11.33 6.11
N PRO A 132 12.67 -12.14 5.03
CA PRO A 132 12.75 -11.61 3.66
C PRO A 132 11.70 -10.53 3.38
N ALA A 133 12.10 -9.42 2.77
CA ALA A 133 11.20 -8.31 2.46
C ALA A 133 10.88 -8.19 0.97
N ILE A 134 9.63 -7.88 0.65
CA ILE A 134 9.19 -7.40 -0.67
C ILE A 134 8.46 -6.07 -0.46
N ILE A 135 8.91 -5.02 -1.16
CA ILE A 135 8.32 -3.69 -1.09
C ILE A 135 7.66 -3.37 -2.43
N GLY A 136 6.33 -3.26 -2.39
CA GLY A 136 5.46 -2.89 -3.48
C GLY A 136 5.28 -3.96 -4.58
N PRO A 137 4.51 -3.60 -5.61
CA PRO A 137 3.68 -2.40 -5.70
C PRO A 137 2.37 -2.52 -4.88
N THR A 138 1.73 -1.39 -4.61
CA THR A 138 0.36 -1.34 -4.08
C THR A 138 -0.58 -1.91 -5.14
N PRO A 139 -1.48 -2.86 -4.81
CA PRO A 139 -2.25 -3.62 -5.78
C PRO A 139 -3.45 -2.84 -6.34
N ILE A 140 -3.16 -1.71 -7.00
CA ILE A 140 -4.10 -0.86 -7.72
C ILE A 140 -3.99 -1.17 -9.22
N GLY A 141 -5.09 -1.58 -9.84
CA GLY A 141 -5.12 -1.95 -11.25
C GLY A 141 -4.63 -3.37 -11.53
N ILE A 142 -4.78 -3.84 -12.78
CA ILE A 142 -4.56 -5.25 -13.14
C ILE A 142 -3.12 -5.66 -12.93
N ARG A 143 -2.16 -4.87 -13.44
CA ARG A 143 -0.73 -5.23 -13.41
C ARG A 143 -0.19 -5.31 -11.98
N ASN A 144 -0.57 -4.37 -11.11
CA ASN A 144 -0.06 -4.35 -9.75
C ASN A 144 -0.73 -5.40 -8.87
N THR A 145 -2.02 -5.67 -9.05
CA THR A 145 -2.67 -6.81 -8.38
C THR A 145 -2.05 -8.13 -8.82
N ASP A 146 -1.78 -8.33 -10.11
CA ASP A 146 -1.05 -9.51 -10.62
C ASP A 146 0.32 -9.65 -9.93
N THR A 147 1.08 -8.54 -9.85
CA THR A 147 2.40 -8.53 -9.22
C THR A 147 2.34 -8.86 -7.73
N PHE A 148 1.36 -8.31 -7.01
CA PHE A 148 1.12 -8.64 -5.60
C PHE A 148 0.84 -10.14 -5.41
N LEU A 149 -0.06 -10.73 -6.19
CA LEU A 149 -0.37 -12.17 -6.09
C LEU A 149 0.83 -13.04 -6.46
N GLN A 150 1.66 -12.63 -7.43
CA GLN A 150 2.91 -13.33 -7.75
C GLN A 150 3.94 -13.22 -6.60
N ASN A 151 4.03 -12.07 -5.94
CA ASN A 151 4.90 -11.89 -4.78
C ASN A 151 4.45 -12.76 -3.60
N VAL A 152 3.14 -12.84 -3.34
CA VAL A 152 2.56 -13.75 -2.34
C VAL A 152 2.88 -15.21 -2.68
N LYS A 153 2.70 -15.62 -3.95
CA LYS A 153 3.06 -16.96 -4.42
C LYS A 153 4.56 -17.24 -4.25
N LYS A 154 5.43 -16.30 -4.62
CA LYS A 154 6.89 -16.44 -4.48
C LYS A 154 7.29 -16.59 -3.02
N MET A 155 6.69 -15.81 -2.12
CA MET A 155 6.99 -15.82 -0.70
C MET A 155 6.51 -17.10 -0.01
N THR A 156 5.31 -17.58 -0.35
CA THR A 156 4.63 -18.65 0.40
C THR A 156 4.65 -20.01 -0.29
N GLY A 157 4.98 -20.05 -1.58
CA GLY A 157 4.83 -21.24 -2.43
C GLY A 157 3.40 -21.60 -2.80
N LYS A 158 2.38 -20.88 -2.29
CA LYS A 158 0.97 -21.18 -2.56
C LYS A 158 0.57 -20.71 -3.96
N ALA A 159 -0.11 -21.59 -4.70
CA ALA A 159 -0.52 -21.30 -6.07
C ALA A 159 -1.62 -20.24 -6.10
N ILE A 160 -1.67 -19.46 -7.18
CA ILE A 160 -2.79 -18.57 -7.46
C ILE A 160 -3.95 -19.46 -7.95
N PRO A 161 -5.09 -19.52 -7.24
CA PRO A 161 -6.21 -20.39 -7.59
C PRO A 161 -6.93 -19.92 -8.85
N GLU A 162 -7.66 -20.83 -9.49
CA GLU A 162 -8.48 -20.52 -10.68
C GLU A 162 -9.55 -19.46 -10.39
N SER A 163 -10.04 -19.35 -9.15
CA SER A 163 -11.00 -18.32 -8.75
C SER A 163 -10.47 -16.89 -8.98
N LEU A 164 -9.21 -16.62 -8.59
CA LEU A 164 -8.56 -15.33 -8.81
C LEU A 164 -8.27 -15.09 -10.30
N VAL A 165 -7.89 -16.14 -11.04
CA VAL A 165 -7.73 -16.05 -12.51
C VAL A 165 -9.05 -15.66 -13.18
N ARG A 166 -10.17 -16.23 -12.73
CA ARG A 166 -11.50 -15.87 -13.22
C ARG A 166 -11.88 -14.44 -12.85
N LYS A 167 -11.65 -14.00 -11.61
CA LYS A 167 -11.88 -12.60 -11.18
C LYS A 167 -11.10 -11.62 -12.06
N ARG A 168 -9.82 -11.90 -12.30
CA ARG A 168 -8.98 -11.12 -13.22
C ARG A 168 -9.56 -11.09 -14.64
N GLY A 169 -10.02 -12.23 -15.15
CA GLY A 169 -10.66 -12.31 -16.47
C GLY A 169 -11.89 -11.42 -16.60
N VAL A 170 -12.77 -11.41 -15.59
CA VAL A 170 -13.95 -10.52 -15.55
C VAL A 170 -13.55 -9.05 -15.49
N ALA A 171 -12.49 -8.71 -14.73
CA ALA A 171 -12.01 -7.34 -14.69
C ALA A 171 -11.48 -6.88 -16.06
N VAL A 172 -10.67 -7.71 -16.74
CA VAL A 172 -10.14 -7.40 -18.09
C VAL A 172 -11.25 -7.30 -19.15
N ASP A 173 -12.27 -8.14 -19.06
CA ASP A 173 -13.46 -8.09 -19.93
C ASP A 173 -14.16 -6.71 -19.79
N ALA A 174 -14.41 -6.28 -18.56
CA ALA A 174 -14.98 -4.96 -18.29
C ALA A 174 -14.10 -3.80 -18.79
N LEU A 175 -12.76 -3.92 -18.69
CA LEU A 175 -11.85 -2.93 -19.27
C LEU A 175 -11.96 -2.91 -20.80
N THR A 176 -12.02 -4.07 -21.43
CA THR A 176 -12.13 -4.18 -22.89
C THR A 176 -13.40 -3.51 -23.43
N ASP A 177 -14.52 -3.66 -22.73
CA ASP A 177 -15.79 -3.05 -23.09
C ASP A 177 -15.78 -1.51 -23.01
N LEU A 178 -15.01 -0.94 -22.07
CA LEU A 178 -15.10 0.48 -21.72
C LEU A 178 -13.94 1.33 -22.23
N VAL A 179 -12.71 0.80 -22.21
CA VAL A 179 -11.49 1.59 -22.41
C VAL A 179 -11.50 2.28 -23.78
N HIS A 180 -11.69 1.50 -24.85
CA HIS A 180 -11.65 1.99 -26.22
C HIS A 180 -12.78 2.98 -26.55
N MET A 181 -13.91 2.91 -25.84
CA MET A 181 -15.05 3.80 -26.07
C MET A 181 -14.91 5.12 -25.30
N PHE A 182 -14.39 5.09 -24.08
CA PHE A 182 -14.53 6.20 -23.14
C PHE A 182 -13.21 6.74 -22.58
N LEU A 183 -12.20 5.90 -22.38
CA LEU A 183 -11.02 6.22 -21.56
C LEU A 183 -9.77 6.54 -22.39
N THR A 184 -9.61 5.91 -23.56
CA THR A 184 -8.43 6.11 -24.41
C THR A 184 -8.15 7.61 -24.64
N SER A 185 -6.88 7.98 -24.40
CA SER A 185 -6.34 9.34 -24.54
C SER A 185 -6.99 10.42 -23.67
N LYS A 186 -7.77 10.06 -22.64
CA LYS A 186 -8.24 11.04 -21.66
C LYS A 186 -7.06 11.56 -20.83
N LYS A 187 -6.87 12.88 -20.83
CA LYS A 187 -5.87 13.52 -19.98
C LYS A 187 -6.28 13.47 -18.52
N VAL A 188 -5.34 13.13 -17.64
CA VAL A 188 -5.58 13.01 -16.19
C VAL A 188 -4.53 13.82 -15.44
N ALA A 189 -4.98 14.55 -14.42
CA ALA A 189 -4.13 15.15 -13.41
C ALA A 189 -4.39 14.44 -12.06
N ILE A 190 -3.34 14.08 -11.32
CA ILE A 190 -3.45 13.35 -10.06
C ILE A 190 -2.62 14.04 -8.98
N PHE A 191 -3.23 14.32 -7.83
CA PHE A 191 -2.58 14.86 -6.63
C PHE A 191 -2.77 13.90 -5.46
N GLY A 192 -1.71 13.63 -4.68
CA GLY A 192 -1.84 12.81 -3.47
C GLY A 192 -0.52 12.31 -2.89
N ASN A 193 -0.62 11.28 -2.05
CA ASN A 193 0.53 10.57 -1.47
C ASN A 193 1.31 9.81 -2.56
N PRO A 194 2.65 9.70 -2.44
CA PRO A 194 3.52 9.19 -3.49
C PRO A 194 3.15 7.80 -4.02
N ASP A 195 3.01 6.79 -3.15
CA ASP A 195 2.74 5.42 -3.59
C ASP A 195 1.32 5.28 -4.17
N LEU A 196 0.33 6.00 -3.61
CA LEU A 196 -1.02 6.05 -4.16
C LEU A 196 -1.04 6.69 -5.55
N VAL A 197 -0.37 7.83 -5.73
CA VAL A 197 -0.28 8.51 -7.03
C VAL A 197 0.40 7.59 -8.05
N ILE A 198 1.52 6.97 -7.70
CA ILE A 198 2.22 6.02 -8.59
C ILE A 198 1.28 4.88 -9.00
N GLY A 199 0.61 4.23 -8.04
CA GLY A 199 -0.31 3.13 -8.32
C GLY A 199 -1.51 3.53 -9.19
N LEU A 200 -2.09 4.71 -8.95
CA LEU A 200 -3.18 5.25 -9.77
C LEU A 200 -2.73 5.61 -11.19
N VAL A 201 -1.53 6.17 -11.34
CA VAL A 201 -0.94 6.48 -12.65
C VAL A 201 -0.72 5.20 -13.44
N GLU A 202 -0.13 4.19 -12.83
CA GLU A 202 0.05 2.88 -13.45
C GLU A 202 -1.28 2.28 -13.93
N PHE A 203 -2.35 2.42 -13.13
CA PHE A 203 -3.68 1.98 -13.55
C PHE A 203 -4.27 2.86 -14.66
N CYS A 204 -4.08 4.18 -14.64
CA CYS A 204 -4.47 5.05 -15.76
C CYS A 204 -3.81 4.64 -17.07
N LEU A 205 -2.54 4.21 -17.03
CA LEU A 205 -1.83 3.68 -18.20
C LEU A 205 -2.42 2.35 -18.67
N ASP A 206 -2.76 1.43 -17.76
CA ASP A 206 -3.48 0.19 -18.08
C ASP A 206 -4.85 0.47 -18.76
N LEU A 207 -5.45 1.65 -18.51
CA LEU A 207 -6.71 2.13 -19.08
C LEU A 207 -6.53 2.98 -20.36
N GLU A 208 -5.32 3.05 -20.92
CA GLU A 208 -4.96 3.90 -22.07
C GLU A 208 -5.25 5.40 -21.88
N MET A 209 -5.37 5.86 -20.64
CA MET A 209 -5.45 7.27 -20.30
C MET A 209 -4.06 7.92 -20.36
N GLN A 210 -4.02 9.24 -20.39
CA GLN A 210 -2.80 10.04 -20.41
C GLN A 210 -2.66 10.82 -19.10
N PRO A 211 -2.07 10.25 -18.04
CA PRO A 211 -1.72 10.98 -16.83
C PRO A 211 -0.61 12.00 -17.14
N VAL A 212 -1.01 13.23 -17.52
CA VAL A 212 -0.09 14.27 -18.00
C VAL A 212 0.50 15.11 -16.86
N LEU A 213 -0.15 15.12 -15.69
CA LEU A 213 0.26 15.93 -14.55
C LEU A 213 0.12 15.16 -13.23
N LEU A 214 1.22 14.92 -12.54
CA LEU A 214 1.27 14.25 -11.25
C LEU A 214 1.84 15.22 -10.23
N LEU A 215 1.18 15.36 -9.08
CA LEU A 215 1.63 16.22 -8.01
C LEU A 215 1.74 15.44 -6.70
N LEU A 216 2.92 15.46 -6.11
CA LEU A 216 3.22 14.86 -4.81
C LEU A 216 3.25 15.98 -3.76
N GLY A 217 2.38 15.86 -2.76
CA GLY A 217 2.05 16.98 -1.89
C GLY A 217 3.05 17.31 -0.77
N ASP A 218 3.99 16.40 -0.47
CA ASP A 218 4.94 16.61 0.62
C ASP A 218 6.36 17.01 0.15
N ASP A 219 7.20 17.38 1.11
CA ASP A 219 8.53 17.96 0.91
C ASP A 219 9.64 16.91 0.76
N ASN A 220 9.30 15.63 0.59
CA ASN A 220 10.28 14.56 0.50
C ASN A 220 11.05 14.60 -0.83
N THR A 221 12.24 15.20 -0.75
CA THR A 221 13.18 15.35 -1.89
C THR A 221 13.64 14.02 -2.53
N ASN A 222 13.41 12.87 -1.88
CA ASN A 222 13.83 11.59 -2.44
C ASN A 222 12.89 11.06 -3.53
N TYR A 223 11.69 11.61 -3.69
CA TYR A 223 10.78 11.19 -4.77
C TYR A 223 11.39 11.36 -6.16
N ALA A 224 12.13 12.44 -6.40
CA ALA A 224 12.83 12.67 -7.67
C ALA A 224 13.91 11.61 -7.97
N LYS A 225 14.38 10.88 -6.95
CA LYS A 225 15.36 9.79 -7.08
C LYS A 225 14.69 8.41 -7.15
N ASP A 226 13.39 8.31 -6.94
CA ASP A 226 12.68 7.04 -7.01
C ASP A 226 12.69 6.52 -8.45
N PRO A 227 13.26 5.33 -8.72
CA PRO A 227 13.26 4.76 -10.06
C PRO A 227 11.86 4.56 -10.64
N ARG A 228 10.84 4.38 -9.79
CA ARG A 228 9.44 4.23 -10.25
C ARG A 228 8.93 5.52 -10.88
N VAL A 229 9.24 6.67 -10.29
CA VAL A 229 8.86 7.99 -10.80
C VAL A 229 9.51 8.25 -12.15
N LYS A 230 10.81 7.93 -12.30
CA LYS A 230 11.51 8.05 -13.58
C LYS A 230 10.94 7.11 -14.65
N ALA A 231 10.67 5.86 -14.28
CA ALA A 231 10.09 4.87 -15.18
C ALA A 231 8.72 5.29 -15.73
N LEU A 232 7.91 6.02 -14.94
CA LEU A 232 6.64 6.58 -15.42
C LEU A 232 6.84 7.60 -16.55
N GLN A 233 7.79 8.54 -16.40
CA GLN A 233 8.07 9.55 -17.43
C GLN A 233 8.73 8.95 -18.67
N GLU A 234 9.66 8.01 -18.48
CA GLU A 234 10.36 7.34 -19.58
C GLU A 234 9.49 6.31 -20.32
N GLY A 235 8.45 5.81 -19.66
CA GLY A 235 7.57 4.75 -20.17
C GLY A 235 6.40 5.23 -21.04
N VAL A 236 6.26 6.53 -21.28
CA VAL A 236 5.15 7.12 -22.03
C VAL A 236 5.62 7.91 -23.25
N ASP A 237 4.75 8.06 -24.25
CA ASP A 237 5.00 8.79 -25.49
C ASP A 237 4.47 10.24 -25.49
N PHE A 238 3.92 10.67 -24.35
CA PHE A 238 3.42 12.02 -24.11
C PHE A 238 4.21 12.71 -22.99
N ASN A 239 4.10 14.04 -22.90
CA ASN A 239 4.72 14.77 -21.80
C ASN A 239 3.98 14.49 -20.49
N MET A 240 4.68 13.84 -19.55
CA MET A 240 4.24 13.66 -18.17
C MET A 240 5.05 14.55 -17.25
N GLU A 241 4.39 15.54 -16.68
CA GLU A 241 4.98 16.40 -15.68
C GLU A 241 4.75 15.84 -14.28
N ILE A 242 5.82 15.79 -13.48
CA ILE A 242 5.77 15.34 -12.08
C ILE A 242 6.32 16.46 -11.20
N VAL A 243 5.45 17.00 -10.35
CA VAL A 243 5.76 18.10 -9.44
C VAL A 243 5.79 17.58 -8.01
N THR A 244 6.90 17.80 -7.31
CA THR A 244 7.04 17.46 -5.88
C THR A 244 6.86 18.71 -5.02
N ASN A 245 6.46 18.56 -3.75
CA ASN A 245 6.19 19.67 -2.86
C ASN A 245 5.17 20.65 -3.45
N ALA A 246 4.12 20.09 -4.04
CA ALA A 246 3.05 20.84 -4.67
C ALA A 246 1.84 20.99 -3.74
N ASP A 247 0.99 21.98 -4.01
CA ASP A 247 -0.30 22.15 -3.35
C ASP A 247 -1.45 22.19 -4.36
N LEU A 248 -2.68 22.36 -3.86
CA LEU A 248 -3.87 22.43 -4.71
C LEU A 248 -3.97 23.74 -5.49
N TRP A 249 -3.28 24.80 -5.07
CA TRP A 249 -3.23 26.05 -5.81
C TRP A 249 -2.37 25.90 -7.07
N GLU A 250 -1.24 25.20 -6.95
CA GLU A 250 -0.38 24.81 -8.06
C GLU A 250 -1.14 23.90 -9.05
N LEU A 251 -1.86 22.90 -8.54
CA LEU A 251 -2.73 22.05 -9.36
C LEU A 251 -3.78 22.88 -10.12
N GLU A 252 -4.49 23.79 -9.43
CA GLU A 252 -5.50 24.65 -10.04
C GLU A 252 -4.88 25.55 -11.12
N ASN A 253 -3.75 26.19 -10.82
CA ASN A 253 -3.04 27.06 -11.75
C ASN A 253 -2.62 26.31 -13.02
N ARG A 254 -2.02 25.12 -12.88
CA ARG A 254 -1.57 24.32 -14.02
C ARG A 254 -2.73 23.90 -14.91
N ILE A 255 -3.79 23.37 -14.32
CA ILE A 255 -4.99 22.95 -15.06
C ILE A 255 -5.63 24.11 -15.81
N LYS A 256 -5.73 25.30 -15.18
CA LYS A 256 -6.45 26.43 -15.78
C LYS A 256 -5.62 27.26 -16.74
N ASN A 257 -4.34 27.43 -16.46
CA ASN A 257 -3.51 28.44 -17.11
C ASN A 257 -2.34 27.86 -17.94
N GLU A 258 -1.86 26.65 -17.62
CA GLU A 258 -0.65 26.08 -18.25
C GLU A 258 -0.95 24.91 -19.21
N GLY A 259 -2.08 24.21 -19.02
CA GLY A 259 -2.63 23.22 -19.96
C GLY A 259 -2.33 21.76 -19.60
#